data_AF-A0A6V8CE51-F1
#
_entry.id   AF-A0A6V8CE51-F1
#
_cell.length_a   1.000
_cell.length_b   1.000
_cell.length_c   1.000
_cell.angle_alpha   90.00
_cell.angle_beta   90.00
_cell.angle_gamma   90.00
#
_symmetry.space_group_name_H-M   'P 1'
#
loop_
_entity.id
_entity.type
_entity.pdbx_description
1 polymer ?
#
loop_
_entity_poly.entity_id
_entity_poly.type
_entity_poly.pdbx_seq_one_letter_code
_entity_poly.pdbx_strand_id
1 'polypeptide(L)'
;MQHGSHRALALVSLLVLSTTMAVVAPTAGAESSLDIQVIDTKVNPANNHTYHLLSASSWTEAAQAARGLEGFLVTVDDEAENSWLHATWGNDGNVTRHLWTGLSDAG
;
A
#
# COMPACT_ATOMS: atom_id res chain seq x y z
N MET A 1 -31.13 -56.62 -11.85
CA MET A 1 -30.69 -55.50 -10.98
C MET A 1 -31.93 -54.78 -10.45
N GLN A 2 -32.53 -55.26 -9.36
CA GLN A 2 -33.46 -54.49 -8.51
C GLN A 2 -33.66 -55.32 -7.23
N HIS A 3 -33.30 -54.78 -6.07
CA HIS A 3 -33.86 -55.28 -4.81
C HIS A 3 -33.72 -54.23 -3.70
N GLY A 4 -34.87 -53.91 -3.09
CA GLY A 4 -34.92 -53.54 -1.67
C GLY A 4 -35.16 -52.07 -1.35
N SER A 5 -36.41 -51.61 -1.46
CA SER A 5 -36.91 -50.45 -0.72
C SER A 5 -36.68 -50.62 0.79
N HIS A 6 -36.21 -49.54 1.41
CA HIS A 6 -35.74 -49.48 2.79
C HIS A 6 -36.85 -49.64 3.82
N ARG A 7 -36.61 -50.53 4.78
CA ARG A 7 -37.45 -50.79 5.95
C ARG A 7 -37.23 -49.66 6.96
N ALA A 8 -38.28 -48.87 7.16
CA ALA A 8 -38.89 -48.55 8.45
C ALA A 8 -38.00 -48.40 9.71
N LEU A 9 -38.22 -47.26 10.38
CA LEU A 9 -38.09 -46.98 11.84
C LEU A 9 -36.66 -46.91 12.43
N ALA A 10 -36.36 -46.17 13.48
CA ALA A 10 -36.90 -45.00 14.17
C ALA A 10 -35.94 -44.78 15.38
N LEU A 11 -35.52 -43.53 15.60
CA LEU A 11 -35.24 -42.87 16.88
C LEU A 11 -34.20 -43.47 17.84
N VAL A 12 -33.06 -42.77 18.03
CA VAL A 12 -32.48 -42.52 19.36
C VAL A 12 -31.80 -41.14 19.38
N SER A 13 -32.28 -40.28 20.26
CA SER A 13 -31.78 -38.94 20.55
C SER A 13 -30.45 -38.97 21.31
N LEU A 14 -29.46 -38.19 20.89
CA LEU A 14 -28.41 -37.71 21.79
C LEU A 14 -28.01 -36.28 21.42
N LEU A 15 -28.44 -35.35 22.26
CA LEU A 15 -28.07 -33.94 22.27
C LEU A 15 -26.57 -33.84 22.59
N VAL A 16 -25.73 -33.54 21.61
CA VAL A 16 -24.35 -33.08 21.85
C VAL A 16 -24.29 -31.59 21.53
N LEU A 17 -24.29 -30.79 22.58
CA LEU A 17 -24.09 -29.35 22.53
C LEU A 17 -22.61 -29.08 22.21
N SER A 18 -22.27 -28.97 20.94
CA SER A 18 -20.95 -28.56 20.50
C SER A 18 -20.97 -27.09 20.14
N THR A 19 -20.78 -26.22 21.14
CA THR A 19 -20.44 -24.82 20.91
C THR A 19 -19.05 -24.77 20.27
N THR A 20 -18.97 -24.63 18.96
CA THR A 20 -17.73 -24.21 18.31
C THR A 20 -17.46 -22.78 18.75
N MET A 21 -16.45 -22.57 19.59
CA MET A 21 -15.87 -21.25 19.75
C MET A 21 -15.34 -20.83 18.38
N ALA A 22 -16.04 -19.90 17.72
CA ALA A 22 -15.39 -19.11 16.69
C ALA A 22 -14.29 -18.32 17.41
N VAL A 23 -13.03 -18.69 17.16
CA VAL A 23 -11.93 -17.76 17.35
C VAL A 23 -12.24 -16.61 16.40
N VAL A 24 -12.86 -15.57 16.94
CA VAL A 24 -12.70 -14.23 16.39
C VAL A 24 -11.23 -13.90 16.64
N ALA A 25 -10.37 -14.28 15.70
CA ALA A 25 -9.12 -13.57 15.59
C ALA A 25 -9.52 -12.08 15.53
N PRO A 26 -8.83 -11.17 16.24
CA PRO A 26 -8.86 -9.81 15.75
C PRO A 26 -8.36 -9.94 14.31
N THR A 27 -9.26 -9.78 13.34
CA THR A 27 -8.86 -9.14 12.10
C THR A 27 -8.27 -7.84 12.59
N ALA A 28 -6.95 -7.83 12.79
CA ALA A 28 -6.21 -6.60 12.80
C ALA A 28 -6.65 -5.96 11.51
N GLY A 29 -7.51 -4.94 11.62
CA GLY A 29 -7.82 -4.05 10.53
C GLY A 29 -6.53 -3.33 10.21
N ALA A 30 -5.61 -4.02 9.54
CA ALA A 30 -4.59 -3.42 8.72
C ALA A 30 -5.22 -3.23 7.34
N GLU A 31 -6.37 -2.57 7.32
CA GLU A 31 -6.87 -1.91 6.13
C GLU A 31 -6.23 -0.52 6.13
N SER A 32 -4.89 -0.48 6.05
CA SER A 32 -4.25 0.72 5.52
C SER A 32 -4.43 0.58 4.02
N SER A 33 -5.44 1.23 3.47
CA SER A 33 -5.59 1.42 2.03
C SER A 33 -4.31 2.08 1.52
N LEU A 34 -3.34 1.28 1.05
CA LEU A 34 -2.04 1.72 0.53
C LEU A 34 -2.18 2.38 -0.85
N ASP A 35 -3.19 3.23 -1.01
CA ASP A 35 -3.32 4.08 -2.17
C ASP A 35 -2.34 5.23 -2.00
N ILE A 36 -1.07 5.01 -2.37
CA ILE A 36 -0.12 6.10 -2.52
C ILE A 36 -0.59 6.96 -3.68
N GLN A 37 -0.96 8.20 -3.39
CA GLN A 37 -1.55 9.11 -4.37
C GLN A 37 -0.50 10.08 -4.89
N VAL A 38 -0.62 10.43 -6.17
CA VAL A 38 0.08 11.59 -6.74
C VAL A 38 -0.65 12.84 -6.26
N ILE A 39 -0.01 13.62 -5.39
CA ILE A 39 -0.58 14.86 -4.82
C ILE A 39 -0.20 16.12 -5.63
N ASP A 40 0.89 16.07 -6.39
CA ASP A 40 1.24 17.11 -7.35
C ASP A 40 2.08 16.53 -8.50
N THR A 41 2.09 17.22 -9.64
CA THR A 41 2.95 16.89 -10.79
C THR A 41 3.52 18.17 -11.39
N LYS A 42 4.82 18.18 -11.62
CA LYS A 42 5.54 19.32 -12.18
C LYS A 42 6.57 18.84 -13.20
N VAL A 43 6.76 19.64 -14.26
CA VAL A 43 7.86 19.47 -15.19
C VAL A 43 8.94 20.46 -14.80
N ASN A 44 10.16 19.99 -14.57
CA ASN A 44 11.29 20.88 -14.35
C ASN A 44 11.69 21.53 -15.68
N PRO A 45 11.62 22.87 -15.82
CA PRO A 45 11.92 23.54 -17.08
C PRO A 45 13.40 23.46 -17.49
N ALA A 46 14.31 23.11 -16.58
CA ALA A 46 15.74 23.03 -16.86
C ALA A 46 16.14 21.73 -17.58
N ASN A 47 15.49 20.60 -17.25
CA ASN A 47 15.81 19.27 -17.81
C ASN A 47 14.63 18.59 -18.51
N ASN A 48 13.43 19.19 -18.45
CA ASN A 48 12.19 18.69 -19.05
C ASN A 48 11.75 17.31 -18.51
N HIS A 49 12.23 16.91 -17.32
CA HIS A 49 11.76 15.72 -16.62
C HIS A 49 10.44 16.00 -15.90
N THR A 50 9.59 14.98 -15.82
CA THR A 50 8.33 15.03 -15.06
C THR A 50 8.53 14.43 -13.68
N TYR A 51 8.11 15.16 -12.66
CA TYR A 51 8.23 14.79 -11.26
C TYR A 51 6.84 14.70 -10.64
N HIS A 52 6.60 13.64 -9.86
CA HIS A 52 5.37 13.42 -9.12
C HIS A 52 5.67 13.50 -7.62
N LEU A 53 4.97 14.39 -6.91
CA LEU A 53 4.97 14.36 -5.46
C LEU A 53 3.96 13.30 -5.02
N LEU A 54 4.41 12.34 -4.21
CA LEU A 54 3.57 11.27 -3.67
C LEU A 54 3.10 11.62 -2.25
N SER A 55 1.96 11.07 -1.85
CA SER A 55 1.50 11.12 -0.47
C SER A 55 2.52 10.46 0.48
N ALA A 56 2.57 10.93 1.73
CA ALA A 56 3.53 10.47 2.72
C ALA A 56 3.43 8.95 2.96
N SER A 57 4.57 8.28 2.99
CA SER A 57 4.70 6.82 3.15
C SER A 57 6.13 6.44 3.53
N SER A 58 6.38 5.15 3.77
CA SER A 58 7.75 4.64 3.91
C SER A 58 8.50 4.75 2.58
N TRP A 59 9.84 4.77 2.64
CA TRP A 59 10.68 4.77 1.45
C TRP A 59 10.35 3.59 0.52
N THR A 60 10.16 2.39 1.09
CA THR A 60 9.86 1.16 0.33
C THR A 60 8.52 1.24 -0.39
N GLU A 61 7.49 1.77 0.25
CA GLU A 61 6.17 1.97 -0.36
C GLU A 61 6.23 3.02 -1.46
N ALA A 62 6.91 4.14 -1.22
CA ALA A 62 7.09 5.20 -2.22
C ALA A 62 7.87 4.70 -3.44
N ALA A 63 8.92 3.90 -3.24
CA ALA A 63 9.68 3.29 -4.33
C ALA A 63 8.85 2.30 -5.15
N GLN A 64 7.99 1.50 -4.50
CA GLN A 64 7.06 0.63 -5.21
C GLN A 64 6.01 1.41 -6.00
N ALA A 65 5.42 2.45 -5.40
CA ALA A 65 4.44 3.31 -6.05
C ALA A 65 5.05 4.03 -7.27
N ALA A 66 6.27 4.56 -7.15
CA ALA A 66 6.97 5.18 -8.27
C ALA A 66 7.18 4.23 -9.45
N ARG A 67 7.52 2.96 -9.18
CA ARG A 67 7.60 1.92 -10.23
C ARG A 67 6.25 1.63 -10.88
N GLY A 68 5.16 1.69 -10.11
CA GLY A 68 3.80 1.58 -10.63
C GLY A 68 3.42 2.72 -11.59
N LEU A 69 4.08 3.87 -11.48
CA LEU A 69 3.96 5.01 -12.39
C LEU A 69 4.96 4.95 -13.57
N GLU A 70 5.57 3.78 -13.81
CA GLU A 70 6.63 3.58 -14.81
C GLU A 70 7.86 4.49 -14.56
N GLY A 71 8.08 4.90 -13.31
CA GLY A 71 9.18 5.76 -12.88
C GLY A 71 9.97 5.22 -11.69
N PHE A 72 10.73 6.10 -11.04
CA PHE A 72 11.55 5.80 -9.88
C PHE A 72 11.52 6.97 -8.90
N LEU A 73 11.86 6.73 -7.63
CA LEU A 73 12.22 7.83 -6.75
C LEU A 73 13.40 8.59 -7.36
N VAL A 74 13.33 9.92 -7.31
CA VAL A 74 14.26 10.81 -8.00
C VAL A 74 15.72 10.54 -7.59
N THR A 75 16.59 10.38 -8.59
CA THR A 75 18.03 10.54 -8.40
C THR A 75 18.35 12.00 -8.63
N VAL A 76 18.97 12.65 -7.65
CA VAL A 76 19.37 14.05 -7.74
C VAL A 76 20.85 14.11 -8.09
N ASP A 77 21.20 14.60 -9.27
CA ASP A 77 22.57 14.57 -9.79
C ASP A 77 23.27 15.94 -9.82
N ASP A 78 22.52 17.03 -9.67
CA ASP A 78 23.09 18.37 -9.59
C ASP A 78 22.42 19.29 -8.54
N GLU A 79 23.07 20.42 -8.25
CA GLU A 79 22.61 21.42 -7.28
C GLU A 79 21.34 22.15 -7.74
N ALA A 80 21.18 22.35 -9.06
CA ALA A 80 20.08 23.10 -9.63
C ALA A 80 18.75 22.32 -9.49
N GLU A 81 18.77 21.02 -9.78
CA GLU A 81 17.67 20.10 -9.56
C GLU A 81 17.33 20.01 -8.07
N ASN A 82 18.33 19.82 -7.20
CA ASN A 82 18.11 19.79 -5.75
C ASN A 82 17.38 21.05 -5.28
N SER A 83 17.90 22.23 -5.66
CA SER A 83 17.32 23.52 -5.30
C SER A 83 15.90 23.67 -5.82
N TRP A 84 15.64 23.22 -7.05
CA TRP A 84 14.32 23.25 -7.66
C TRP A 84 13.32 22.34 -6.93
N LEU A 85 13.70 21.13 -6.54
CA LEU A 85 12.86 20.21 -5.76
C LEU A 85 12.46 20.82 -4.42
N HIS A 86 13.42 21.42 -3.70
CA HIS A 86 13.17 22.10 -2.44
C HIS A 86 12.30 23.35 -2.60
N ALA A 87 12.49 24.14 -3.65
CA ALA A 87 11.65 25.29 -3.93
C ALA A 87 10.21 24.88 -4.31
N THR A 88 10.05 23.72 -4.97
CA THR A 88 8.75 23.23 -5.43
C THR A 88 7.95 22.59 -4.30
N TRP A 89 8.57 21.78 -3.44
CA TRP A 89 7.87 20.97 -2.42
C TRP A 89 8.51 20.94 -1.03
N GLY A 90 9.65 21.60 -0.83
CA GLY A 90 10.37 21.57 0.46
C GLY A 90 9.65 22.29 1.60
N ASN A 91 8.67 23.14 1.30
CA ASN A 91 7.86 23.85 2.30
C ASN A 91 6.46 24.10 1.74
N ASP A 92 5.40 23.75 2.48
CA ASP A 92 4.00 24.06 2.08
C ASP A 92 3.39 25.29 2.80
N GLY A 93 4.22 26.12 3.42
CA GLY A 93 3.85 27.33 4.15
C GLY A 93 3.64 27.12 5.65
N ASN A 94 3.52 25.87 6.12
CA ASN A 94 3.32 25.54 7.54
C ASN A 94 4.37 24.56 8.08
N VAL A 95 4.91 23.67 7.23
CA VAL A 95 5.88 22.64 7.63
C VAL A 95 6.97 22.50 6.55
N THR A 96 8.22 22.33 6.99
CA THR A 96 9.32 21.88 6.14
C THR A 96 9.16 20.39 5.86
N ARG A 97 9.12 20.00 4.58
CA ARG A 97 8.93 18.62 4.16
C ARG A 97 10.27 17.97 3.86
N HIS A 98 10.47 16.78 4.44
CA HIS A 98 11.51 15.87 3.99
C HIS A 98 10.96 15.04 2.83
N LEU A 99 11.70 15.00 1.73
CA LEU A 99 11.31 14.29 0.51
C LEU A 99 12.14 13.02 0.37
N TRP A 100 11.48 11.89 0.08
CA TRP A 100 12.19 10.67 -0.27
C TRP A 100 12.79 10.79 -1.67
N THR A 101 14.07 10.42 -1.78
CA THR A 101 14.79 10.30 -3.05
C THR A 101 15.22 8.85 -3.26
N GLY A 102 15.75 8.53 -4.44
CA GLY A 102 16.22 7.19 -4.79
C GLY A 102 17.48 6.75 -4.02
N LEU A 103 18.05 7.58 -3.15
CA LEU A 103 19.21 7.22 -2.34
C LEU A 103 18.80 6.31 -1.18
N SER A 104 19.40 5.11 -1.12
CA SER A 104 19.24 4.15 -0.02
C SER A 104 20.56 3.44 0.26
N ASP A 105 20.87 3.12 1.52
CA ASP A 105 22.06 2.35 1.90
C ASP A 105 21.80 0.85 2.08
N ALA A 106 20.56 0.40 1.89
CA ALA A 106 20.20 -1.02 1.96
C ALA A 106 20.92 -1.82 0.86
N GLY A 107 21.98 -2.53 1.26
CA GLY A 107 22.84 -3.36 0.41
C GLY A 107 23.43 -4.54 1.17
#